data_AF-A0A507CST7-F1
#
_entry.id   AF-A0A507CST7-F1
#
_cell.length_a   1.000
_cell.length_b   1.000
_cell.length_c   1.000
_cell.angle_alpha   90.00
_cell.angle_beta   90.00
_cell.angle_gamma   90.00
#
_symmetry.space_group_name_H-M   'P 1'
#
loop_
_entity.id
_entity.type
_entity.pdbx_description
1 polymer ?
#
loop_
_entity_poly.entity_id
_entity_poly.type
_entity_poly.pdbx_seq_one_letter_code
_entity_poly.pdbx_strand_id
1 'polypeptide(L)'
;MTDALFSPDLDLLFIRLCDEAIASLAPLSSPGPGPTDAPSPIEHLPPLRFPRPLRRIAVTDISSTLHCEAQMLLEKVTHHRRTTTPAMAAGKHIHRNLELAVNGPELAIPITSTEDIWALRFVNAILAIKSLVRDGIAREVPVLGRLGPLLVYGIIDEVHRKPDHSFHVRDTKTRVRRSLPPEESQRPSRLQVAVYRRFFMEMARLDRDFVLERLDLDPQKELGSAVVEQLLIMGLSLGVATRPLSPISPNDGPPRAHFPPTCPDTWTIAELFRVTTSYFGMIPSISPLLELSYVHQYSGDVIGTVEFDYDEVDLNNMLSRTSSLFTGQREAVGVEVDEAYKCRGCDYAEQCRWRIERADGPIN
;
A
#
# COMPACT_ATOMS: atom_id res chain seq x y z
N MET A 1 35.08 12.40 -22.54
CA MET A 1 35.39 11.13 -21.86
C MET A 1 34.71 11.15 -20.50
N THR A 2 33.38 11.03 -20.51
CA THR A 2 32.51 11.00 -19.32
C THR A 2 31.32 10.14 -19.71
N ASP A 3 31.59 8.86 -19.91
CA ASP A 3 30.62 7.79 -20.12
C ASP A 3 31.25 6.54 -19.49
N ALA A 4 30.71 6.09 -18.36
CA ALA A 4 30.83 4.75 -17.77
C ALA A 4 30.66 4.80 -16.25
N LEU A 5 29.44 5.04 -15.73
CA LEU A 5 29.09 4.66 -14.34
C LEU A 5 27.61 4.26 -14.13
N PHE A 6 26.80 4.10 -15.18
CA PHE A 6 25.45 3.56 -15.05
C PHE A 6 25.30 2.36 -15.98
N SER A 7 25.23 1.16 -15.40
CA SER A 7 24.87 -0.06 -16.12
C SER A 7 23.34 -0.06 -16.29
N PRO A 8 22.80 -0.01 -17.51
CA PRO A 8 21.36 0.20 -17.75
C PRO A 8 20.46 -1.02 -17.47
N ASP A 9 21.03 -2.20 -17.21
CA ASP A 9 20.29 -3.47 -17.22
C ASP A 9 19.85 -4.01 -15.84
N LEU A 10 20.29 -3.41 -14.73
CA LEU A 10 19.98 -3.90 -13.37
C LEU A 10 18.88 -3.13 -12.63
N ASP A 11 18.47 -1.96 -13.14
CA ASP A 11 17.46 -1.11 -12.51
C ASP A 11 16.00 -1.46 -12.94
N LEU A 12 15.80 -2.61 -13.59
CA LEU A 12 14.51 -3.12 -14.06
C LEU A 12 14.11 -4.42 -13.35
N LEU A 13 14.52 -4.60 -12.10
CA LEU A 13 14.16 -5.76 -11.30
C LEU A 13 13.22 -5.32 -10.17
N PHE A 14 11.94 -5.69 -10.27
CA PHE A 14 11.03 -5.58 -9.13
C PHE A 14 11.24 -6.75 -8.19
N ILE A 15 11.36 -6.47 -6.90
CA ILE A 15 11.47 -7.53 -5.91
C ILE A 15 10.07 -8.04 -5.62
N ARG A 16 9.79 -9.28 -6.00
CA ARG A 16 8.59 -9.96 -5.50
C ARG A 16 8.94 -10.72 -4.24
N LEU A 17 8.17 -10.47 -3.18
CA LEU A 17 8.23 -11.29 -1.98
C LEU A 17 7.77 -12.71 -2.34
N CYS A 18 8.62 -13.72 -2.15
CA CYS A 18 8.22 -15.11 -2.33
C CYS A 18 7.19 -15.50 -1.26
N ASP A 19 5.96 -15.81 -1.69
CA ASP A 19 4.84 -16.18 -0.80
C ASP A 19 5.19 -17.40 0.10
N GLU A 20 6.01 -18.33 -0.41
CA GLU A 20 6.49 -19.52 0.31
C GLU A 20 7.42 -19.16 1.49
N ALA A 21 8.28 -18.14 1.33
CA ALA A 21 9.19 -17.67 2.36
C ALA A 21 8.48 -16.84 3.44
N ILE A 22 7.39 -16.15 3.09
CA ILE A 22 6.52 -15.47 4.08
C ILE A 22 5.77 -16.52 4.91
N ALA A 23 5.28 -17.59 4.28
CA ALA A 23 4.52 -18.63 4.96
C ALA A 23 5.35 -19.42 5.99
N SER A 24 6.65 -19.62 5.73
CA SER A 24 7.56 -20.33 6.65
C SER A 24 7.93 -19.52 7.89
N LEU A 25 7.83 -18.18 7.84
CA LEU A 25 8.11 -17.27 8.95
C LEU A 25 6.86 -16.95 9.79
N ALA A 26 5.66 -17.32 9.32
CA ALA A 26 4.46 -17.22 10.14
C ALA A 26 4.58 -18.21 11.33
N PRO A 27 4.25 -17.80 12.56
CA PRO A 27 4.21 -18.74 13.67
C PRO A 27 3.32 -19.92 13.30
N LEU A 28 3.71 -21.14 13.71
CA LEU A 28 2.87 -22.33 13.66
C LEU A 28 1.65 -22.11 14.58
N SER A 29 0.71 -21.30 14.15
CA SER A 29 -0.64 -21.31 14.68
C SER A 29 -1.19 -22.70 14.42
N SER A 30 -1.63 -23.37 15.48
CA SER A 30 -2.33 -24.65 15.42
C SER A 30 -3.37 -24.62 14.30
N PRO A 31 -3.63 -25.76 13.63
CA PRO A 31 -4.67 -25.82 12.62
C PRO A 31 -5.99 -25.50 13.31
N GLY A 32 -6.44 -24.25 13.16
CA GLY A 32 -7.85 -23.92 13.29
C GLY A 32 -8.62 -24.81 12.30
N PRO A 33 -9.93 -25.04 12.53
CA PRO A 33 -10.73 -25.80 11.59
C PRO A 33 -10.49 -25.24 10.18
N GLY A 34 -10.15 -26.14 9.24
CA GLY A 34 -9.90 -25.77 7.85
C GLY A 34 -11.05 -24.92 7.31
N PRO A 35 -10.82 -24.12 6.26
CA PRO A 35 -11.85 -23.24 5.72
C PRO A 35 -13.08 -24.07 5.36
N THR A 36 -14.10 -24.01 6.20
CA THR A 36 -15.44 -24.39 5.81
C THR A 36 -15.92 -23.26 4.91
N ASP A 37 -16.30 -23.57 3.66
CA ASP A 37 -16.89 -22.60 2.74
C ASP A 37 -18.22 -22.01 3.27
N ALA A 38 -18.73 -22.54 4.40
CA ALA A 38 -19.88 -22.02 5.11
C ALA A 38 -19.48 -20.84 6.03
N PRO A 39 -20.17 -19.67 5.94
CA PRO A 39 -19.98 -18.57 6.88
C PRO A 39 -20.35 -18.99 8.31
N SER A 40 -19.59 -18.52 9.31
CA SER A 40 -19.79 -18.86 10.72
C SER A 40 -21.13 -18.36 11.26
N PRO A 41 -21.98 -19.21 11.88
CA PRO A 41 -23.33 -18.87 12.37
C PRO A 41 -23.43 -17.53 13.11
N ILE A 42 -24.58 -16.84 13.01
CA ILE A 42 -24.83 -15.49 13.59
C ILE A 42 -24.49 -15.39 15.08
N GLU A 43 -24.80 -16.41 15.87
CA GLU A 43 -24.50 -16.47 17.30
C GLU A 43 -22.99 -16.42 17.60
N HIS A 44 -22.17 -16.71 16.60
CA HIS A 44 -20.71 -16.66 16.64
C HIS A 44 -20.13 -15.44 15.92
N LEU A 45 -20.96 -14.66 15.20
CA LEU A 45 -20.50 -13.43 14.59
C LEU A 45 -20.35 -12.34 15.65
N PRO A 46 -19.28 -11.54 15.59
CA PRO A 46 -19.09 -10.45 16.53
C PRO A 46 -20.24 -9.44 16.42
N PRO A 47 -20.43 -8.57 17.43
CA PRO A 47 -21.14 -7.31 17.21
C PRO A 47 -20.64 -6.65 15.93
N LEU A 48 -21.46 -5.81 15.28
CA LEU A 48 -21.02 -4.98 14.15
C LEU A 48 -20.05 -3.88 14.64
N ARG A 49 -19.07 -4.20 15.48
CA ARG A 49 -18.10 -3.32 16.11
C ARG A 49 -16.82 -4.11 16.32
N PHE A 50 -15.68 -3.51 16.00
CA PHE A 50 -14.41 -4.16 16.30
C PHE A 50 -14.23 -4.31 17.82
N PRO A 51 -13.90 -5.52 18.31
CA PRO A 51 -13.79 -5.77 19.74
C PRO A 51 -12.59 -5.06 20.38
N ARG A 52 -11.57 -4.74 19.58
CA ARG A 52 -10.39 -3.98 19.96
C ARG A 52 -9.97 -3.07 18.80
N PRO A 53 -9.34 -1.91 19.07
CA PRO A 53 -8.76 -1.09 18.02
C PRO A 53 -7.72 -1.88 17.21
N LEU A 54 -7.80 -1.80 15.89
CA LEU A 54 -6.78 -2.39 15.03
C LEU A 54 -5.47 -1.60 15.15
N ARG A 55 -4.31 -2.26 14.96
CA ARG A 55 -3.00 -1.58 14.85
C ARG A 55 -2.76 -1.03 13.44
N ARG A 56 -3.23 -1.76 12.43
CA ARG A 56 -2.98 -1.47 11.01
C ARG A 56 -4.13 -1.91 10.11
N ILE A 57 -4.33 -1.21 9.00
CA ILE A 57 -5.31 -1.50 7.94
C ILE A 57 -4.70 -1.27 6.56
N ALA A 58 -5.37 -1.75 5.51
CA ALA A 58 -5.03 -1.47 4.12
C ALA A 58 -5.87 -0.31 3.56
N VAL A 59 -5.36 0.40 2.56
CA VAL A 59 -6.16 1.42 1.82
C VAL A 59 -7.42 0.81 1.22
N THR A 60 -7.35 -0.44 0.74
CA THR A 60 -8.52 -1.16 0.22
C THR A 60 -9.58 -1.42 1.28
N ASP A 61 -9.21 -1.48 2.56
CA ASP A 61 -10.18 -1.61 3.65
C ASP A 61 -11.00 -0.33 3.78
N ILE A 62 -10.35 0.84 3.63
CA ILE A 62 -11.00 2.15 3.63
C ILE A 62 -11.98 2.26 2.47
N SER A 63 -11.58 1.95 1.25
CA SER A 63 -12.50 2.02 0.10
C SER A 63 -13.63 0.99 0.17
N SER A 64 -13.40 -0.17 0.79
CA SER A 64 -14.41 -1.22 0.96
C SER A 64 -15.54 -0.81 1.92
N THR A 65 -15.32 0.15 2.81
CA THR A 65 -16.37 0.73 3.67
C THR A 65 -17.53 1.29 2.86
N LEU A 66 -17.26 1.89 1.69
CA LEU A 66 -18.27 2.43 0.79
C LEU A 66 -19.07 1.35 0.05
N HIS A 67 -18.58 0.11 0.00
CA HIS A 67 -19.38 -0.99 -0.51
C HIS A 67 -20.37 -1.48 0.54
N CYS A 68 -19.87 -1.81 1.74
CA CYS A 68 -20.64 -2.19 2.92
C CYS A 68 -19.70 -2.30 4.13
N GLU A 69 -19.88 -1.49 5.17
CA GLU A 69 -19.01 -1.54 6.35
C GLU A 69 -19.22 -2.83 7.14
N ALA A 70 -20.47 -3.29 7.25
CA ALA A 70 -20.81 -4.53 7.94
C ALA A 70 -20.10 -5.74 7.30
N GLN A 71 -20.12 -5.84 5.98
CA GLN A 71 -19.41 -6.88 5.25
C GLN A 71 -17.89 -6.78 5.48
N MET A 72 -17.31 -5.58 5.33
CA MET A 72 -15.88 -5.35 5.54
C MET A 72 -15.44 -5.76 6.96
N LEU A 73 -16.23 -5.40 7.98
CA LEU A 73 -15.96 -5.80 9.36
C LEU A 73 -15.99 -7.31 9.54
N LEU A 74 -17.02 -7.97 8.99
CA LEU A 74 -17.16 -9.42 9.08
C LEU A 74 -15.99 -10.14 8.40
N GLU A 75 -15.56 -9.70 7.22
CA GLU A 75 -14.38 -10.22 6.51
C GLU A 75 -13.10 -10.10 7.36
N LYS A 76 -12.93 -8.97 8.06
CA LYS A 76 -11.78 -8.75 8.94
C LYS A 76 -11.79 -9.62 10.18
N VAL A 77 -12.94 -9.77 10.83
CA VAL A 77 -13.00 -10.48 12.12
C VAL A 77 -13.09 -11.99 11.94
N THR A 78 -13.79 -12.49 10.92
CA THR A 78 -13.87 -13.94 10.68
C THR A 78 -12.67 -14.46 9.90
N HIS A 79 -11.79 -13.57 9.40
CA HIS A 79 -10.68 -13.91 8.51
C HIS A 79 -11.09 -14.68 7.25
N HIS A 80 -12.38 -14.61 6.88
CA HIS A 80 -12.89 -15.26 5.69
C HIS A 80 -12.69 -14.32 4.50
N ARG A 81 -11.94 -14.81 3.51
CA ARG A 81 -11.68 -14.06 2.28
C ARG A 81 -12.82 -14.29 1.31
N ARG A 82 -13.24 -13.22 0.63
CA ARG A 82 -14.19 -13.30 -0.48
C ARG A 82 -13.76 -14.37 -1.47
N THR A 83 -14.74 -15.16 -1.90
CA THR A 83 -14.54 -16.09 -3.00
C THR A 83 -14.05 -15.36 -4.25
N THR A 84 -12.92 -15.82 -4.80
CA THR A 84 -12.36 -15.21 -6.01
C THR A 84 -13.23 -15.54 -7.21
N THR A 85 -13.81 -14.52 -7.84
CA THR A 85 -14.58 -14.69 -9.07
C THR A 85 -13.69 -14.78 -10.30
N PRO A 86 -14.16 -15.37 -11.42
CA PRO A 86 -13.41 -15.36 -12.68
C PRO A 86 -13.02 -13.96 -13.16
N ALA A 87 -13.90 -12.97 -12.93
CA ALA A 87 -13.64 -11.57 -13.26
C ALA A 87 -12.51 -10.96 -12.40
N MET A 88 -12.44 -11.32 -11.12
CA MET A 88 -11.34 -10.90 -10.23
C MET A 88 -10.01 -11.51 -10.65
N ALA A 89 -10.01 -12.80 -11.03
CA ALA A 89 -8.81 -13.48 -11.52
C ALA A 89 -8.29 -12.87 -12.83
N ALA A 90 -9.19 -12.58 -13.79
CA ALA A 90 -8.85 -11.89 -15.03
C ALA A 90 -8.31 -10.47 -14.76
N GLY A 91 -8.92 -9.76 -13.80
CA GLY A 91 -8.44 -8.46 -13.35
C GLY A 91 -7.00 -8.52 -12.81
N LYS A 92 -6.72 -9.47 -11.92
CA LYS A 92 -5.37 -9.67 -11.37
C LYS A 92 -4.33 -9.96 -12.45
N HIS A 93 -4.70 -10.72 -13.48
CA HIS A 93 -3.80 -11.00 -14.60
C HIS A 93 -3.44 -9.73 -15.39
N ILE A 94 -4.41 -8.83 -15.63
CA ILE A 94 -4.15 -7.55 -16.29
C ILE A 94 -3.19 -6.68 -15.48
N HIS A 95 -3.44 -6.52 -14.18
CA HIS A 95 -2.54 -5.73 -13.32
C HIS A 95 -1.12 -6.27 -13.35
N ARG A 96 -0.96 -7.60 -13.27
CA ARG A 96 0.34 -8.25 -13.35
C ARG A 96 1.05 -7.98 -14.68
N ASN A 97 0.33 -8.04 -15.80
CA ASN A 97 0.94 -7.76 -17.10
C ASN A 97 1.39 -6.29 -17.21
N LEU A 98 0.59 -5.36 -16.68
CA LEU A 98 0.95 -3.94 -16.64
C LEU A 98 2.15 -3.66 -15.71
N GLU A 99 2.19 -4.32 -14.55
CA GLU A 99 3.32 -4.28 -13.62
C GLU A 99 4.62 -4.76 -14.29
N LEU A 100 4.62 -5.96 -14.87
CA LEU A 100 5.79 -6.56 -15.52
C LEU A 100 6.29 -5.72 -16.71
N ALA A 101 5.40 -5.01 -17.40
CA ALA A 101 5.77 -4.13 -18.50
C ALA A 101 6.59 -2.92 -18.05
N VAL A 102 6.42 -2.46 -16.80
CA VAL A 102 7.16 -1.32 -16.24
C VAL A 102 8.33 -1.78 -15.38
N ASN A 103 8.09 -2.73 -14.48
CA ASN A 103 9.08 -3.10 -13.47
C ASN A 103 9.98 -4.27 -13.88
N GLY A 104 9.76 -4.88 -15.05
CA GLY A 104 10.55 -5.99 -15.56
C GLY A 104 10.31 -7.32 -14.84
N PRO A 105 11.22 -8.31 -14.99
CA PRO A 105 11.06 -9.63 -14.38
C PRO A 105 11.17 -9.59 -12.85
N GLU A 106 10.45 -10.50 -12.20
CA GLU A 106 10.46 -10.64 -10.73
C GLU A 106 11.80 -11.21 -10.24
N LEU A 107 12.36 -10.56 -9.22
CA LEU A 107 13.54 -11.06 -8.50
C LEU A 107 13.13 -11.70 -7.17
N ALA A 108 13.49 -12.97 -6.99
CA ALA A 108 13.30 -13.70 -5.74
C ALA A 108 14.51 -13.48 -4.82
N ILE A 109 14.27 -12.87 -3.65
CA ILE A 109 15.31 -12.61 -2.65
C ILE A 109 15.04 -13.49 -1.41
N PRO A 110 16.04 -14.23 -0.92
CA PRO A 110 15.92 -14.98 0.33
C PRO A 110 15.53 -14.08 1.51
N ILE A 111 14.53 -14.52 2.28
CA ILE A 111 13.98 -13.81 3.44
C ILE A 111 14.34 -14.62 4.69
N THR A 112 14.90 -13.95 5.71
CA THR A 112 15.30 -14.60 6.98
C THR A 112 14.52 -14.09 8.19
N SER A 113 13.83 -12.96 8.05
CA SER A 113 13.15 -12.27 9.14
C SER A 113 11.91 -11.50 8.67
N THR A 114 11.06 -11.09 9.62
CA THR A 114 9.93 -10.18 9.32
C THR A 114 10.43 -8.82 8.87
N GLU A 115 11.58 -8.39 9.38
CA GLU A 115 12.27 -7.16 8.99
C GLU A 115 12.69 -7.22 7.52
N ASP A 116 13.18 -8.35 7.02
CA ASP A 116 13.51 -8.52 5.60
C ASP A 116 12.27 -8.34 4.72
N ILE A 117 11.10 -8.85 5.13
CA ILE A 117 9.84 -8.68 4.38
C ILE A 117 9.52 -7.19 4.20
N TRP A 118 9.63 -6.41 5.28
CA TRP A 118 9.36 -4.98 5.22
C TRP A 118 10.48 -4.19 4.55
N ALA A 119 11.73 -4.63 4.72
CA ALA A 119 12.87 -4.05 4.02
C ALA A 119 12.65 -4.13 2.51
N LEU A 120 12.29 -5.29 1.97
CA LEU A 120 12.04 -5.44 0.54
C LEU A 120 10.86 -4.58 0.04
N ARG A 121 9.84 -4.32 0.87
CA ARG A 121 8.79 -3.34 0.55
C ARG A 121 9.31 -1.91 0.48
N PHE A 122 10.19 -1.53 1.40
CA PHE A 122 10.87 -0.23 1.38
C PHE A 122 11.81 -0.10 0.17
N VAL A 123 12.52 -1.18 -0.18
CA VAL A 123 13.32 -1.25 -1.40
C VAL A 123 12.46 -1.04 -2.65
N ASN A 124 11.32 -1.73 -2.77
CA ASN A 124 10.38 -1.51 -3.88
C ASN A 124 9.87 -0.06 -3.94
N ALA A 125 9.64 0.57 -2.79
CA ALA A 125 9.26 1.97 -2.75
C ALA A 125 10.38 2.89 -3.26
N ILE A 126 11.64 2.62 -2.89
CA ILE A 126 12.80 3.35 -3.43
C ILE A 126 12.92 3.14 -4.95
N LEU A 127 12.78 1.90 -5.44
CA LEU A 127 12.82 1.57 -6.87
C LEU A 127 11.71 2.30 -7.63
N ALA A 128 10.51 2.36 -7.08
CA ALA A 128 9.40 3.11 -7.66
C ALA A 128 9.72 4.61 -7.80
N ILE A 129 10.29 5.25 -6.77
CA ILE A 129 10.69 6.65 -6.86
C ILE A 129 11.81 6.84 -7.91
N LYS A 130 12.80 5.95 -7.96
CA LYS A 130 13.85 5.99 -8.99
C LYS A 130 13.26 5.89 -10.40
N SER A 131 12.33 4.97 -10.62
CA SER A 131 11.62 4.80 -11.88
C SER A 131 10.82 6.05 -12.25
N LEU A 132 10.14 6.69 -11.29
CA LEU A 132 9.45 7.98 -11.52
C LEU A 132 10.40 9.10 -11.94
N VAL A 133 11.58 9.20 -11.31
CA VAL A 133 12.55 10.24 -11.64
C VAL A 133 13.12 10.01 -13.04
N ARG A 134 13.58 8.78 -13.32
CA ARG A 134 14.24 8.40 -14.58
C ARG A 134 13.26 8.35 -15.74
N ASP A 135 12.22 7.54 -15.63
CA ASP A 135 11.33 7.17 -16.73
C ASP A 135 10.02 7.97 -16.73
N GLY A 136 9.69 8.62 -15.61
CA GLY A 136 8.44 9.36 -15.48
C GLY A 136 7.24 8.45 -15.22
N ILE A 137 7.43 7.19 -14.87
CA ILE A 137 6.36 6.25 -14.54
C ILE A 137 6.84 5.25 -13.50
N ALA A 138 5.95 4.84 -12.60
CA ALA A 138 6.17 3.70 -11.72
C ALA A 138 4.85 2.99 -11.46
N ARG A 139 4.90 1.67 -11.33
CA ARG A 139 3.76 0.84 -10.94
C ARG A 139 4.04 0.09 -9.66
N GLU A 140 2.96 -0.25 -8.95
CA GLU A 140 3.01 -0.93 -7.65
C GLU A 140 3.81 -0.14 -6.59
N VAL A 141 3.53 1.16 -6.46
CA VAL A 141 4.25 2.05 -5.51
C VAL A 141 3.75 1.83 -4.08
N PRO A 142 4.54 1.24 -3.17
CA PRO A 142 4.11 1.03 -1.80
C PRO A 142 4.10 2.35 -1.03
N VAL A 143 3.01 2.62 -0.31
CA VAL A 143 2.85 3.80 0.53
C VAL A 143 2.35 3.43 1.93
N LEU A 144 2.77 4.23 2.91
CA LEU A 144 2.32 4.17 4.28
C LEU A 144 1.70 5.51 4.67
N GLY A 145 0.70 5.46 5.54
CA GLY A 145 0.00 6.64 6.04
C GLY A 145 -0.42 6.47 7.49
N ARG A 146 -0.67 7.59 8.15
CA ARG A 146 -1.18 7.60 9.53
C ARG A 146 -2.62 8.06 9.56
N LEU A 147 -3.49 7.26 10.19
CA LEU A 147 -4.88 7.60 10.45
C LEU A 147 -5.16 7.51 11.95
N GLY A 148 -4.91 8.59 12.68
CA GLY A 148 -4.99 8.60 14.14
C GLY A 148 -4.00 7.60 14.76
N PRO A 149 -4.46 6.55 15.46
CA PRO A 149 -3.61 5.48 15.98
C PRO A 149 -3.28 4.39 14.96
N LEU A 150 -3.96 4.37 13.81
CA LEU A 150 -3.87 3.32 12.80
C LEU A 150 -2.73 3.61 11.82
N LEU A 151 -1.89 2.60 11.56
CA LEU A 151 -1.03 2.59 10.39
C LEU A 151 -1.82 2.09 9.17
N VAL A 152 -1.75 2.80 8.06
CA VAL A 152 -2.40 2.39 6.81
C VAL A 152 -1.34 2.05 5.78
N TYR A 153 -1.48 0.90 5.13
CA TYR A 153 -0.60 0.46 4.04
C TYR A 153 -1.38 0.39 2.73
N GLY A 154 -0.77 0.83 1.64
CA GLY A 154 -1.35 0.82 0.31
C GLY A 154 -0.31 0.52 -0.76
N ILE A 155 -0.79 0.07 -1.91
CA ILE A 155 0.03 -0.06 -3.11
C ILE A 155 -0.68 0.71 -4.22
N ILE A 156 -0.03 1.75 -4.73
CA ILE A 156 -0.56 2.56 -5.82
C ILE A 156 -0.28 1.84 -7.13
N ASP A 157 -1.33 1.57 -7.90
CA ASP A 157 -1.20 0.89 -9.19
C ASP A 157 -0.22 1.61 -10.12
N GLU A 158 -0.35 2.93 -10.24
CA GLU A 158 0.50 3.73 -11.10
C GLU A 158 0.64 5.17 -10.61
N VAL A 159 1.87 5.68 -10.67
CA VAL A 159 2.17 7.11 -10.64
C VAL A 159 2.91 7.43 -11.94
N HIS A 160 2.56 8.53 -12.60
CA HIS A 160 3.19 8.93 -13.84
C HIS A 160 3.33 10.44 -13.97
N ARG A 161 4.30 10.89 -14.77
CA ARG A 161 4.61 12.29 -15.05
C ARG A 161 3.96 12.71 -16.36
N LYS A 162 3.19 13.78 -16.36
CA LYS A 162 2.63 14.41 -17.57
C LYS A 162 3.65 15.32 -18.26
N PRO A 163 3.40 15.76 -19.51
CA PRO A 163 4.34 16.62 -20.26
C PRO A 163 4.66 17.97 -19.60
N ASP A 164 3.78 18.47 -18.74
CA ASP A 164 3.96 19.66 -17.91
C ASP A 164 4.81 19.39 -16.63
N HIS A 165 5.38 18.19 -16.52
CA HIS A 165 6.18 17.71 -15.41
C HIS A 165 5.42 17.51 -14.08
N SER A 166 4.09 17.61 -14.06
CA SER A 166 3.31 17.23 -12.88
C SER A 166 3.20 15.71 -12.76
N PHE A 167 3.23 15.21 -11.54
CA PHE A 167 3.01 13.80 -11.23
C PHE A 167 1.55 13.54 -10.90
N HIS A 168 0.98 12.47 -11.44
CA HIS A 168 -0.42 12.07 -11.29
C HIS A 168 -0.51 10.64 -10.77
N VAL A 169 -1.47 10.40 -9.88
CA VAL A 169 -1.81 9.07 -9.40
C VAL A 169 -2.95 8.54 -10.23
N ARG A 170 -2.80 7.28 -10.69
CA ARG A 170 -3.80 6.57 -11.46
C ARG A 170 -4.05 5.20 -10.85
N ASP A 171 -5.32 4.86 -10.70
CA ASP A 171 -5.76 3.50 -10.37
C ASP A 171 -6.41 2.85 -11.59
N THR A 172 -6.07 1.59 -11.85
CA THR A 172 -6.59 0.83 -12.98
C THR A 172 -7.69 -0.09 -12.50
N LYS A 173 -8.89 -0.01 -13.08
CA LYS A 173 -10.00 -0.92 -12.79
C LYS A 173 -10.35 -1.74 -14.01
N THR A 174 -10.61 -3.02 -13.80
CA THR A 174 -10.94 -3.93 -14.89
C THR A 174 -12.45 -4.14 -14.99
N ARG A 175 -13.01 -4.16 -16.22
CA ARG A 175 -14.45 -4.31 -16.45
C ARG A 175 -14.79 -5.29 -17.55
N VAL A 176 -15.82 -6.11 -17.30
CA VAL A 176 -16.42 -7.01 -18.29
C VAL A 176 -17.18 -6.23 -19.36
N ARG A 177 -17.88 -5.16 -18.97
CA ARG A 177 -18.63 -4.31 -19.91
C ARG A 177 -17.70 -3.27 -20.53
N ARG A 178 -17.79 -3.07 -21.85
CA ARG A 178 -17.05 -2.07 -22.63
C ARG A 178 -17.65 -0.66 -22.52
N SER A 179 -17.97 -0.23 -21.30
CA SER A 179 -18.49 1.11 -21.03
C SER A 179 -17.83 1.68 -19.78
N LEU A 180 -17.97 2.97 -19.51
CA LEU A 180 -17.61 3.49 -18.20
C LEU A 180 -18.71 3.12 -17.19
N PRO A 181 -18.35 2.82 -15.91
CA PRO A 181 -19.35 2.71 -14.86
C PRO A 181 -19.91 4.11 -14.53
N PRO A 182 -21.16 4.21 -14.07
CA PRO A 182 -21.72 5.48 -13.61
C PRO A 182 -20.90 6.01 -12.43
N GLU A 183 -20.85 7.34 -12.28
CA GLU A 183 -20.02 8.03 -11.29
C GLU A 183 -20.22 7.52 -9.85
N GLU A 184 -21.46 7.21 -9.47
CA GLU A 184 -21.78 6.67 -8.14
C GLU A 184 -21.06 5.35 -7.85
N SER A 185 -20.89 4.50 -8.86
CA SER A 185 -20.13 3.24 -8.74
C SER A 185 -18.61 3.46 -8.72
N GLN A 186 -18.13 4.67 -9.00
CA GLN A 186 -16.70 5.01 -8.97
C GLN A 186 -16.26 5.48 -7.57
N ARG A 187 -17.20 5.86 -6.68
CA ARG A 187 -16.90 6.44 -5.35
C ARG A 187 -15.85 5.65 -4.55
N PRO A 188 -15.90 4.31 -4.45
CA PRO A 188 -14.86 3.54 -3.76
C PRO A 188 -13.46 3.71 -4.40
N SER A 189 -13.38 3.69 -5.73
CA SER A 189 -12.12 3.85 -6.46
C SER A 189 -11.59 5.28 -6.37
N ARG A 190 -12.47 6.28 -6.40
CA ARG A 190 -12.10 7.69 -6.18
C ARG A 190 -11.53 7.92 -4.79
N LEU A 191 -12.20 7.37 -3.75
CA LEU A 191 -11.70 7.42 -2.38
C LEU A 191 -10.33 6.72 -2.26
N GLN A 192 -10.16 5.55 -2.88
CA GLN A 192 -8.89 4.83 -2.88
C GLN A 192 -7.73 5.69 -3.45
N VAL A 193 -7.93 6.30 -4.62
CA VAL A 193 -6.93 7.17 -5.26
C VAL A 193 -6.65 8.44 -4.44
N ALA A 194 -7.68 9.04 -3.85
CA ALA A 194 -7.51 10.20 -2.98
C ALA A 194 -6.67 9.86 -1.73
N VAL A 195 -6.92 8.71 -1.11
CA VAL A 195 -6.11 8.19 0.00
C VAL A 195 -4.66 7.94 -0.45
N TYR A 196 -4.46 7.33 -1.61
CA TYR A 196 -3.12 7.10 -2.17
C TYR A 196 -2.33 8.38 -2.38
N ARG A 197 -2.95 9.41 -2.98
CA ARG A 197 -2.32 10.72 -3.12
C ARG A 197 -1.90 11.29 -1.78
N ARG A 198 -2.80 11.28 -0.78
CA ARG A 198 -2.50 11.81 0.56
C ARG A 198 -1.31 11.09 1.18
N PHE A 199 -1.31 9.76 1.17
CA PHE A 199 -0.24 8.99 1.81
C PHE A 199 1.09 9.11 1.06
N PHE A 200 1.09 9.14 -0.28
CA PHE A 200 2.30 9.44 -1.04
C PHE A 200 2.94 10.77 -0.58
N MET A 201 2.11 11.82 -0.43
CA MET A 201 2.55 13.15 0.00
C MET A 201 3.02 13.21 1.46
N GLU A 202 2.47 12.36 2.32
CA GLU A 202 2.81 12.29 3.74
C GLU A 202 4.04 11.40 4.04
N MET A 203 4.41 10.48 3.13
CA MET A 203 5.51 9.52 3.31
C MET A 203 6.82 10.18 3.78
N ALA A 204 7.20 11.31 3.17
CA ALA A 204 8.45 12.01 3.51
C ALA A 204 8.49 12.53 4.96
N ARG A 205 7.34 12.67 5.62
CA ARG A 205 7.18 13.19 6.99
C ARG A 205 6.68 12.13 7.97
N LEU A 206 6.55 10.88 7.52
CA LEU A 206 5.97 9.82 8.33
C LEU A 206 6.91 9.45 9.48
N ASP A 207 6.35 9.40 10.69
CA ASP A 207 7.12 9.11 11.90
C ASP A 207 7.62 7.65 11.91
N ARG A 208 8.95 7.49 11.96
CA ARG A 208 9.60 6.17 11.91
C ARG A 208 9.16 5.30 13.08
N ASP A 209 9.20 5.83 14.29
CA ASP A 209 8.99 5.03 15.49
C ASP A 209 7.54 4.54 15.56
N PHE A 210 6.57 5.39 15.19
CA PHE A 210 5.18 4.99 14.98
C PHE A 210 5.04 3.86 13.96
N VAL A 211 5.70 3.94 12.80
CA VAL A 211 5.62 2.90 11.76
C VAL A 211 6.18 1.57 12.28
N LEU A 212 7.41 1.57 12.80
CA LEU A 212 8.07 0.34 13.26
C LEU A 212 7.29 -0.27 14.44
N GLU A 213 6.81 0.54 15.37
CA GLU A 213 5.97 0.10 16.48
C GLU A 213 4.64 -0.50 15.98
N ARG A 214 3.96 0.10 14.99
CA ARG A 214 2.71 -0.47 14.46
C ARG A 214 2.93 -1.73 13.60
N LEU A 215 4.14 -1.90 13.06
CA LEU A 215 4.53 -3.07 12.29
C LEU A 215 5.08 -4.22 13.13
N ASP A 216 5.41 -3.96 14.40
CA ASP A 216 6.03 -4.92 15.31
C ASP A 216 7.47 -5.28 14.88
N LEU A 217 8.23 -4.27 14.43
CA LEU A 217 9.60 -4.43 13.92
C LEU A 217 10.61 -3.93 14.94
N ASP A 218 11.70 -4.66 15.12
CA ASP A 218 12.83 -4.21 15.94
C ASP A 218 13.68 -3.20 15.14
N PRO A 219 13.76 -1.92 15.57
CA PRO A 219 14.52 -0.90 14.85
C PRO A 219 16.02 -1.19 14.75
N GLN A 220 16.57 -2.01 15.64
CA GLN A 220 18.00 -2.33 15.69
C GLN A 220 18.32 -3.67 15.03
N LYS A 221 17.32 -4.41 14.56
CA LYS A 221 17.52 -5.67 13.86
C LYS A 221 18.20 -5.42 12.52
N GLU A 222 19.34 -6.09 12.34
CA GLU A 222 20.09 -6.08 11.10
C GLU A 222 19.35 -6.84 9.99
N LEU A 223 19.43 -6.31 8.78
CA LEU A 223 18.86 -6.93 7.59
C LEU A 223 19.69 -8.15 7.14
N GLY A 224 19.02 -9.14 6.57
CA GLY A 224 19.66 -10.31 5.99
C GLY A 224 20.64 -9.94 4.87
N SER A 225 21.73 -10.70 4.74
CA SER A 225 22.80 -10.42 3.77
C SER A 225 22.30 -10.31 2.32
N ALA A 226 21.30 -11.11 1.95
CA ALA A 226 20.68 -11.04 0.62
C ALA A 226 19.95 -9.71 0.38
N VAL A 227 19.32 -9.13 1.40
CA VAL A 227 18.70 -7.80 1.30
C VAL A 227 19.79 -6.73 1.19
N VAL A 228 20.84 -6.82 2.00
CA VAL A 228 21.97 -5.88 1.99
C VAL A 228 22.69 -5.88 0.64
N GLU A 229 22.93 -7.05 0.04
CA GLU A 229 23.51 -7.18 -1.30
C GLU A 229 22.69 -6.40 -2.34
N GLN A 230 21.36 -6.44 -2.24
CA GLN A 230 20.46 -5.73 -3.17
C GLN A 230 20.52 -4.21 -2.97
N LEU A 231 20.62 -3.74 -1.72
CA LEU A 231 20.86 -2.32 -1.44
C LEU A 231 22.17 -1.84 -2.09
N LEU A 232 23.24 -2.65 -2.01
CA LEU A 232 24.52 -2.34 -2.64
C LEU A 232 24.43 -2.31 -4.18
N ILE A 233 23.76 -3.28 -4.80
CA ILE A 233 23.52 -3.32 -6.26
C ILE A 233 22.77 -2.07 -6.71
N MET A 234 21.81 -1.60 -5.91
CA MET A 234 21.05 -0.37 -6.16
C MET A 234 21.85 0.92 -5.93
N GLY A 235 23.14 0.83 -5.59
CA GLY A 235 23.97 2.00 -5.26
C GLY A 235 23.58 2.70 -3.96
N LEU A 236 22.79 2.04 -3.10
CA LEU A 236 22.48 2.50 -1.74
C LEU A 236 23.63 2.03 -0.83
N SER A 237 24.77 2.70 -0.91
CA SER A 237 25.87 2.49 0.03
C SER A 237 25.77 3.50 1.18
N LEU A 238 25.84 3.01 2.42
CA LEU A 238 26.08 3.85 3.60
C LEU A 238 27.55 4.31 3.55
N GLY A 239 27.77 5.48 2.93
CA GLY A 239 29.02 6.24 3.02
C GLY A 239 30.23 5.68 2.28
N VAL A 240 30.47 6.14 1.04
CA VAL A 240 31.83 6.45 0.60
C VAL A 240 32.02 7.96 0.70
N ALA A 241 32.36 8.42 1.90
CA ALA A 241 32.91 9.76 2.11
C ALA A 241 33.98 9.69 3.21
N THR A 242 35.17 9.22 2.85
CA THR A 242 36.47 9.90 3.08
C THR A 242 37.62 8.89 2.92
N ARG A 243 38.33 8.96 1.79
CA ARG A 243 39.78 8.68 1.84
C ARG A 243 40.38 9.77 2.73
N PRO A 244 41.26 9.45 3.70
CA PRO A 244 41.96 10.50 4.43
C PRO A 244 42.85 11.25 3.44
N LEU A 245 42.52 12.51 3.16
CA LEU A 245 43.50 13.45 2.63
C LEU A 245 44.37 13.90 3.80
N SER A 246 45.67 13.92 3.52
CA SER A 246 46.79 14.22 4.41
C SER A 246 46.57 15.41 5.36
N PRO A 247 47.27 15.45 6.51
CA PRO A 247 47.10 16.51 7.50
C PRO A 247 47.38 17.90 6.91
N ILE A 248 46.42 18.80 7.12
CA ILE A 248 46.50 20.23 6.82
C ILE A 248 47.43 20.89 7.84
N SER A 249 48.34 21.69 7.30
CA SER A 249 49.38 22.46 7.97
C SER A 249 48.81 23.53 8.93
N PRO A 250 49.57 24.04 9.92
CA PRO A 250 49.05 24.87 11.03
C PRO A 250 48.54 26.28 10.70
N ASN A 251 48.13 26.59 9.46
CA ASN A 251 47.94 27.99 9.03
C ASN A 251 46.55 28.38 8.49
N ASP A 252 45.50 27.57 8.61
CA ASP A 252 44.17 27.92 8.08
C ASP A 252 43.07 28.07 9.15
N GLY A 253 42.68 29.34 9.42
CA GLY A 253 41.29 29.82 9.65
C GLY A 253 40.44 29.35 10.85
N PRO A 254 39.38 30.10 11.23
CA PRO A 254 38.54 29.82 12.40
C PRO A 254 37.61 28.61 12.17
N PRO A 255 37.11 27.98 13.24
CA PRO A 255 36.62 26.61 13.21
C PRO A 255 35.31 26.49 12.41
N ARG A 256 35.31 25.59 11.41
CA ARG A 256 34.10 25.17 10.71
C ARG A 256 33.34 24.17 11.57
N ALA A 257 32.02 24.34 11.64
CA ALA A 257 31.10 23.45 12.35
C ALA A 257 31.35 21.98 12.00
N HIS A 258 31.70 21.19 13.01
CA HIS A 258 31.84 19.74 12.91
C HIS A 258 30.46 19.10 12.85
N PHE A 259 30.16 18.37 11.77
CA PHE A 259 29.04 17.43 11.76
C PHE A 259 29.42 16.16 12.54
N PRO A 260 28.51 15.58 13.35
CA PRO A 260 28.81 14.38 14.10
C PRO A 260 29.01 13.16 13.17
N PRO A 261 29.96 12.27 13.48
CA PRO A 261 30.18 11.04 12.72
C PRO A 261 29.33 9.91 13.31
N THR A 262 28.37 9.38 12.56
CA THR A 262 27.91 7.99 12.75
C THR A 262 27.43 7.43 11.41
N CYS A 263 28.31 6.70 10.74
CA CYS A 263 27.94 5.75 9.70
C CYS A 263 27.79 4.40 10.43
N PRO A 264 26.60 3.78 10.47
CA PRO A 264 26.48 2.43 11.02
C PRO A 264 27.17 1.44 10.06
N ASP A 265 27.89 0.47 10.62
CA ASP A 265 28.60 -0.57 9.87
C ASP A 265 27.64 -1.59 9.21
N THR A 266 26.38 -1.62 9.65
CA THR A 266 25.35 -2.57 9.22
C THR A 266 24.06 -1.84 8.85
N TRP A 267 23.25 -2.45 7.98
CA TRP A 267 21.94 -1.92 7.62
C TRP A 267 20.87 -2.43 8.57
N THR A 268 20.14 -1.50 9.18
CA THR A 268 18.93 -1.80 9.97
C THR A 268 17.66 -1.40 9.23
N ILE A 269 16.52 -1.96 9.64
CA ILE A 269 15.21 -1.57 9.09
C ILE A 269 14.90 -0.07 9.35
N ALA A 270 15.40 0.48 10.46
CA ALA A 270 15.23 1.89 10.82
C ALA A 270 15.98 2.83 9.87
N GLU A 271 17.21 2.48 9.47
CA GLU A 271 17.98 3.23 8.48
C GLU A 271 17.36 3.14 7.09
N LEU A 272 16.92 1.94 6.68
CA LEU A 272 16.27 1.76 5.39
C LEU A 272 14.96 2.54 5.30
N PHE A 273 14.17 2.59 6.37
CA PHE A 273 12.98 3.44 6.41
C PHE A 273 13.34 4.93 6.26
N ARG A 274 14.38 5.41 6.96
CA ARG A 274 14.86 6.80 6.83
C ARG A 274 15.30 7.13 5.40
N VAL A 275 15.97 6.21 4.72
CA VAL A 275 16.35 6.38 3.31
C VAL A 275 15.09 6.39 2.44
N THR A 276 14.14 5.49 2.70
CA THR A 276 12.89 5.44 1.94
C THR A 276 12.13 6.76 2.00
N THR A 277 11.96 7.35 3.20
CA THR A 277 11.26 8.63 3.33
C THR A 277 12.00 9.79 2.64
N SER A 278 13.34 9.76 2.57
CA SER A 278 14.10 10.77 1.83
C SER A 278 13.89 10.68 0.31
N TYR A 279 13.73 9.47 -0.24
CA TYR A 279 13.37 9.28 -1.65
C TYR A 279 11.99 9.88 -1.96
N PHE A 280 10.96 9.65 -1.12
CA PHE A 280 9.66 10.32 -1.32
C PHE A 280 9.77 11.85 -1.26
N GLY A 281 10.74 12.39 -0.51
CA GLY A 281 11.04 13.83 -0.49
C GLY A 281 11.53 14.40 -1.82
N MET A 282 11.99 13.56 -2.77
CA MET A 282 12.39 13.98 -4.12
C MET A 282 11.19 14.31 -5.02
N ILE A 283 10.00 13.82 -4.69
CA ILE A 283 8.75 14.08 -5.41
C ILE A 283 7.84 14.92 -4.48
N PRO A 284 8.07 16.24 -4.37
CA PRO A 284 7.46 17.05 -3.33
C PRO A 284 5.97 17.34 -3.56
N SER A 285 5.42 17.01 -4.74
CA SER A 285 4.03 17.28 -5.08
C SER A 285 3.47 16.26 -6.07
N ILE A 286 2.25 15.81 -5.79
CA ILE A 286 1.36 15.07 -6.69
C ILE A 286 0.17 15.98 -7.02
N SER A 287 -0.19 16.06 -8.30
CA SER A 287 -1.31 16.85 -8.80
C SER A 287 -2.60 16.54 -8.03
N PRO A 288 -3.45 17.55 -7.74
CA PRO A 288 -4.79 17.31 -7.20
C PRO A 288 -5.73 16.68 -8.24
N LEU A 289 -5.39 16.67 -9.53
CA LEU A 289 -6.18 16.00 -10.56
C LEU A 289 -5.84 14.50 -10.58
N LEU A 290 -6.77 13.70 -10.11
CA LEU A 290 -6.66 12.24 -9.92
C LEU A 290 -7.28 11.47 -11.09
N GLU A 291 -6.81 10.24 -11.31
CA GLU A 291 -7.21 9.46 -12.48
C GLU A 291 -7.69 8.04 -12.15
N LEU A 292 -8.76 7.62 -12.83
CA LEU A 292 -9.20 6.23 -12.90
C LEU A 292 -9.14 5.76 -14.35
N SER A 293 -8.38 4.71 -14.63
CA SER A 293 -8.33 4.07 -15.95
C SER A 293 -9.15 2.79 -15.94
N TYR A 294 -10.11 2.66 -16.85
CA TYR A 294 -10.91 1.45 -16.99
C TYR A 294 -10.43 0.60 -18.16
N VAL A 295 -10.10 -0.66 -17.89
CA VAL A 295 -9.58 -1.61 -18.88
C VAL A 295 -10.55 -2.77 -19.07
N HIS A 296 -10.79 -3.18 -20.32
CA HIS A 296 -11.67 -4.29 -20.63
C HIS A 296 -10.98 -5.64 -20.38
N GLN A 297 -11.59 -6.52 -19.57
CA GLN A 297 -10.88 -7.70 -19.02
C GLN A 297 -10.42 -8.73 -20.06
N TYR A 298 -11.09 -8.78 -21.21
CA TYR A 298 -10.78 -9.80 -22.24
C TYR A 298 -9.85 -9.29 -23.33
N SER A 299 -9.98 -8.02 -23.73
CA SER A 299 -9.13 -7.47 -24.79
C SER A 299 -7.92 -6.72 -24.28
N GLY A 300 -7.92 -6.30 -23.01
CA GLY A 300 -6.87 -5.45 -22.45
C GLY A 300 -6.94 -3.99 -22.91
N ASP A 301 -7.92 -3.63 -23.74
CA ASP A 301 -8.09 -2.27 -24.24
C ASP A 301 -8.56 -1.32 -23.13
N VAL A 302 -8.05 -0.09 -23.15
CA VAL A 302 -8.56 1.00 -22.32
C VAL A 302 -9.95 1.38 -22.83
N ILE A 303 -10.95 1.25 -21.96
CA ILE A 303 -12.33 1.68 -22.19
C ILE A 303 -12.41 3.21 -22.10
N GLY A 304 -11.70 3.80 -21.12
CA GLY A 304 -11.60 5.23 -20.93
C GLY A 304 -10.95 5.58 -19.59
N THR A 305 -10.46 6.80 -19.50
CA THR A 305 -9.92 7.39 -18.28
C THR A 305 -10.86 8.47 -17.79
N VAL A 306 -11.12 8.47 -16.47
CA VAL A 306 -11.91 9.50 -15.79
C VAL A 306 -10.96 10.32 -14.92
N GLU A 307 -10.97 11.63 -15.11
CA GLU A 307 -10.24 12.59 -14.27
C GLU A 307 -11.19 13.26 -13.28
N PHE A 308 -10.74 13.50 -12.05
CA PHE A 308 -11.53 14.16 -11.01
C PHE A 308 -10.63 14.88 -10.00
N ASP A 309 -11.16 15.92 -9.37
CA ASP A 309 -10.39 16.72 -8.41
C ASP A 309 -10.32 16.06 -7.03
N TYR A 310 -9.15 16.21 -6.39
CA TYR A 310 -8.94 15.86 -5.00
C TYR A 310 -9.69 16.83 -4.08
N ASP A 311 -10.67 16.31 -3.34
CA ASP A 311 -11.38 17.04 -2.30
C ASP A 311 -10.82 16.67 -0.92
N GLU A 312 -10.08 17.60 -0.31
CA GLU A 312 -9.48 17.41 1.00
C GLU A 312 -10.51 17.30 2.13
N VAL A 313 -11.61 18.06 2.03
CA VAL A 313 -12.65 18.10 3.06
C VAL A 313 -13.43 16.80 3.06
N ASP A 314 -13.86 16.33 1.89
CA ASP A 314 -14.54 15.04 1.73
C ASP A 314 -13.64 13.89 2.20
N LEU A 315 -12.36 13.89 1.80
CA LEU A 315 -11.42 12.86 2.23
C LEU A 315 -11.25 12.83 3.76
N ASN A 316 -11.10 14.00 4.39
CA ASN A 316 -10.97 14.08 5.86
C ASN A 316 -12.22 13.55 6.57
N ASN A 317 -13.41 13.87 6.06
CA ASN A 317 -14.67 13.34 6.61
C ASN A 317 -14.74 11.81 6.49
N MET A 318 -14.38 11.27 5.32
CA MET A 318 -14.36 9.84 5.08
C MET A 318 -13.33 9.12 5.96
N LEU A 319 -12.13 9.67 6.09
CA LEU A 319 -11.07 9.12 6.93
C LEU A 319 -11.43 9.17 8.42
N SER A 320 -12.07 10.24 8.90
CA SER A 320 -12.56 10.34 10.28
C SER A 320 -13.60 9.25 10.59
N ARG A 321 -14.60 9.09 9.72
CA ARG A 321 -15.62 8.03 9.84
C ARG A 321 -15.00 6.63 9.81
N THR A 322 -13.96 6.45 9.00
CA THR A 322 -13.24 5.19 8.87
C THR A 322 -12.40 4.88 10.10
N SER A 323 -11.70 5.88 10.63
CA SER A 323 -10.90 5.76 11.86
C SER A 323 -11.77 5.29 13.03
N SER A 324 -12.90 5.97 13.27
CA SER A 324 -13.81 5.62 14.37
C SER A 324 -14.38 4.20 14.26
N LEU A 325 -14.55 3.68 13.04
CA LEU A 325 -14.95 2.30 12.81
C LEU A 325 -13.84 1.33 13.22
N PHE A 326 -12.65 1.46 12.64
CA PHE A 326 -11.53 0.54 12.87
C PHE A 326 -10.94 0.61 14.29
N THR A 327 -11.21 1.69 15.02
CA THR A 327 -10.88 1.79 16.46
C THR A 327 -11.99 1.27 17.37
N GLY A 328 -13.11 0.78 16.84
CA GLY A 328 -14.24 0.26 17.61
C GLY A 328 -15.07 1.33 18.35
N GLN A 329 -14.88 2.61 18.02
CA GLN A 329 -15.62 3.73 18.65
C GLN A 329 -17.07 3.78 18.18
N ARG A 330 -17.37 3.24 17.00
CA ARG A 330 -18.72 3.11 16.46
C ARG A 330 -18.97 1.73 15.85
N GLU A 331 -20.23 1.45 15.60
CA GLU A 331 -20.66 0.26 14.87
C GLU A 331 -20.55 0.47 13.36
N ALA A 332 -20.32 -0.62 12.64
CA ALA A 332 -20.38 -0.73 11.21
C ALA A 332 -21.83 -0.60 10.76
N VAL A 333 -22.03 0.20 9.73
CA VAL A 333 -23.32 0.37 9.08
C VAL A 333 -23.40 -0.57 7.88
N GLY A 334 -24.55 -1.21 7.68
CA GLY A 334 -24.82 -1.93 6.44
C GLY A 334 -25.02 -0.98 5.26
N VAL A 335 -25.52 -1.52 4.15
CA VAL A 335 -25.84 -0.72 2.98
C VAL A 335 -27.05 0.18 3.21
N GLU A 336 -27.26 1.18 2.37
CA GLU A 336 -28.56 1.87 2.33
C GLU A 336 -29.64 0.95 1.74
N VAL A 337 -30.91 1.25 2.00
CA VAL A 337 -32.04 0.36 1.64
C VAL A 337 -32.13 0.16 0.12
N ASP A 338 -31.90 1.22 -0.65
CA ASP A 338 -31.84 1.21 -2.11
C ASP A 338 -30.62 0.45 -2.66
N GLU A 339 -29.58 0.28 -1.86
CA GLU A 339 -28.37 -0.49 -2.19
C GLU A 339 -28.42 -1.95 -1.72
N ALA A 340 -29.55 -2.43 -1.19
CA ALA A 340 -29.72 -3.80 -0.69
C ALA A 340 -29.45 -4.88 -1.75
N TYR A 341 -29.43 -4.53 -3.04
CA TYR A 341 -29.02 -5.45 -4.11
C TYR A 341 -27.58 -5.97 -3.93
N LYS A 342 -26.69 -5.21 -3.26
CA LYS A 342 -25.31 -5.63 -2.94
C LYS A 342 -25.28 -6.87 -2.05
N CYS A 343 -26.32 -7.08 -1.23
CA CYS A 343 -26.41 -8.25 -0.36
C CYS A 343 -26.62 -9.57 -1.12
N ARG A 344 -27.02 -9.56 -2.40
CA ARG A 344 -27.28 -10.79 -3.18
C ARG A 344 -26.03 -11.64 -3.42
N GLY A 345 -24.86 -11.00 -3.49
CA GLY A 345 -23.57 -11.67 -3.69
C GLY A 345 -22.66 -11.61 -2.47
N CYS A 346 -23.21 -11.30 -1.29
CA CYS A 346 -22.43 -11.22 -0.05
C CYS A 346 -22.43 -12.58 0.64
N ASP A 347 -21.25 -13.11 0.93
CA ASP A 347 -21.09 -14.42 1.59
C ASP A 347 -21.75 -14.45 2.98
N TYR A 348 -21.88 -13.28 3.64
CA TYR A 348 -22.50 -13.15 4.96
C TYR A 348 -23.99 -12.83 4.92
N ALA A 349 -24.62 -12.80 3.74
CA ALA A 349 -25.95 -12.22 3.59
C ALA A 349 -27.03 -12.92 4.42
N GLU A 350 -26.92 -14.24 4.66
CA GLU A 350 -27.87 -14.99 5.48
C GLU A 350 -27.71 -14.70 6.98
N GLN A 351 -26.53 -14.22 7.38
CA GLN A 351 -26.11 -14.13 8.77
C GLN A 351 -25.80 -12.67 9.19
N CYS A 352 -26.02 -11.73 8.28
CA CYS A 352 -25.75 -10.33 8.51
C CYS A 352 -26.83 -9.73 9.42
N ARG A 353 -26.45 -9.38 10.66
CA ARG A 353 -27.35 -8.76 11.64
C ARG A 353 -28.12 -7.57 11.08
N TRP A 354 -27.44 -6.66 10.37
CA TRP A 354 -28.07 -5.50 9.73
C TRP A 354 -29.22 -5.90 8.78
N ARG A 355 -29.05 -7.01 8.05
CA ARG A 355 -30.08 -7.50 7.12
C ARG A 355 -31.26 -8.10 7.88
N ILE A 356 -30.99 -8.86 8.93
CA ILE A 356 -32.01 -9.52 9.78
C ILE A 356 -32.85 -8.45 10.47
N GLU A 357 -32.22 -7.49 11.14
CA GLU A 357 -32.92 -6.39 11.84
C GLU A 357 -33.78 -5.54 10.89
N ARG A 358 -33.38 -5.37 9.63
CA ARG A 358 -34.19 -4.66 8.62
C ARG A 358 -35.26 -5.53 7.95
N ALA A 359 -35.10 -6.85 7.91
CA ALA A 359 -36.13 -7.77 7.44
C ALA A 359 -37.26 -7.95 8.48
N ASP A 360 -36.90 -7.90 9.76
CA ASP A 360 -37.83 -8.03 10.90
C ASP A 360 -38.36 -6.66 11.42
N GLY A 361 -37.92 -5.55 10.81
CA GLY A 361 -38.40 -4.21 11.14
C GLY A 361 -39.86 -4.00 10.74
N PRO A 362 -40.62 -3.13 11.43
CA PRO A 362 -42.02 -2.91 11.10
C PRO A 362 -42.14 -2.40 9.65
N ILE A 363 -43.01 -3.07 8.89
CA ILE A 363 -43.50 -2.60 7.59
C ILE A 363 -44.31 -1.33 7.88
N ASN A 364 -43.67 -0.17 7.76
CA ASN A 364 -44.37 1.12 7.79
C ASN A 364 -44.94 1.46 6.42
#